data_AF-A0A8J6CKA4-F1
#
_entry.id   AF-A0A8J6CKA4-F1
#
_cell.length_a   1.000
_cell.length_b   1.000
_cell.length_c   1.000
_cell.angle_alpha   90.00
_cell.angle_beta   90.00
_cell.angle_gamma   90.00
#
_symmetry.space_group_name_H-M   'P 1'
#
loop_
_entity.id
_entity.type
_entity.pdbx_description
1 polymer ?
#
loop_
_entity_poly.entity_id
_entity_poly.type
_entity_poly.pdbx_seq_one_letter_code
_entity_poly.pdbx_strand_id
1 'polypeptide(L)' 'MKVGKDAIFRIEAQAFLEGLHIAWEKGYIQLEVECNNALLVESLLAGSATDSNLAEL' A
#
# COMPACT_ATOMS: atom_id res chain seq x y z
N MET A 1 3.30 -16.84 21.05
CA MET A 1 4.15 -15.75 20.57
C MET A 1 3.25 -14.60 20.18
N LYS A 2 3.28 -13.45 20.88
CA LYS A 2 2.45 -12.28 20.50
C LYS A 2 3.12 -11.62 19.30
N VAL A 3 2.43 -11.56 18.17
CA VAL A 3 2.88 -10.79 17.00
C VAL A 3 2.71 -9.31 17.35
N GLY A 4 3.79 -8.55 17.34
CA GLY A 4 3.75 -7.11 17.60
C GLY A 4 3.10 -6.35 16.44
N LYS A 5 2.59 -5.14 16.71
CA LYS A 5 1.95 -4.28 15.69
C LYS A 5 2.86 -4.06 14.48
N ASP A 6 4.16 -3.89 14.70
CA ASP A 6 5.14 -3.71 13.62
C ASP A 6 5.25 -4.95 12.71
N ALA A 7 5.14 -6.14 13.30
CA ALA A 7 5.17 -7.38 12.53
C ALA A 7 3.87 -7.57 11.73
N ILE A 8 2.71 -7.22 12.30
CA ILE A 8 1.43 -7.21 11.59
C ILE A 8 1.50 -6.24 10.40
N PHE A 9 1.93 -5.00 10.64
CA PHE A 9 2.07 -3.99 9.59
C PHE A 9 3.00 -4.45 8.45
N ARG A 10 4.16 -5.03 8.76
CA ARG A 10 5.09 -5.52 7.73
C ARG A 10 4.49 -6.63 6.88
N ILE A 11 3.80 -7.59 7.50
CA ILE A 11 3.16 -8.69 6.79
C ILE A 11 2.09 -8.16 5.83
N GLU A 12 1.25 -7.24 6.29
CA GLU A 12 0.16 -6.70 5.48
C GLU A 12 0.67 -5.77 4.38
N ALA A 13 1.70 -4.95 4.65
CA ALA A 13 2.36 -4.14 3.64
C ALA A 13 3.01 -5.00 2.54
N GLN A 14 3.64 -6.12 2.91
CA GLN A 14 4.20 -7.06 1.95
C GLN A 14 3.11 -7.70 1.08
N ALA A 15 2.01 -8.17 1.70
CA ALA A 15 0.89 -8.74 0.97
C ALA A 15 0.26 -7.75 -0.02
N PHE A 16 0.15 -6.48 0.37
CA PHE A 16 -0.32 -5.41 -0.51
C PHE A 16 0.60 -5.23 -1.74
N LEU A 17 1.92 -5.15 -1.53
CA LEU A 17 2.89 -4.98 -2.62
C LEU A 17 2.92 -6.17 -3.58
N GLU A 18 2.84 -7.40 -3.05
CA GLU A 18 2.74 -8.61 -3.87
C GLU A 18 1.45 -8.62 -4.70
N GLY A 19 0.32 -8.20 -4.12
CA GLY A 19 -0.94 -8.05 -4.83
C GLY A 19 -0.87 -7.03 -5.98
N LEU A 20 -0.23 -5.87 -5.75
CA LEU A 20 0.00 -4.88 -6.79
C LEU A 20 0.90 -5.42 -7.91
N HIS A 21 1.96 -6.15 -7.57
CA HIS A 21 2.85 -6.76 -8.55
C HIS A 21 2.09 -7.72 -9.47
N ILE A 22 1.29 -8.62 -8.90
CA ILE A 22 0.45 -9.55 -9.66
C ILE A 22 -0.54 -8.81 -10.56
N ALA A 23 -1.16 -7.75 -10.03
CA ALA A 23 -2.12 -6.97 -10.80
C ALA A 23 -1.46 -6.25 -11.99
N TRP A 24 -0.26 -5.72 -11.78
CA TRP A 24 0.56 -5.11 -12.83
C TRP A 24 0.94 -6.12 -13.92
N GLU A 25 1.42 -7.31 -13.54
CA GLU A 25 1.74 -8.38 -14.49
C GLU A 25 0.53 -8.82 -15.33
N LYS A 26 -0.68 -8.71 -14.76
CA LYS A 26 -1.94 -8.98 -15.48
C LYS A 26 -2.44 -7.82 -16.34
N GLY A 27 -1.76 -6.68 -16.33
CA GLY A 27 -2.13 -5.49 -17.10
C GLY A 27 -3.33 -4.74 -16.52
N TYR A 28 -3.66 -4.93 -15.24
CA TYR A 28 -4.70 -4.12 -14.60
C TYR A 28 -4.19 -2.71 -14.35
N ILE A 29 -4.90 -1.74 -14.93
CA ILE A 29 -4.55 -0.31 -14.84
C ILE A 29 -5.29 0.43 -13.72
N GLN A 30 -6.34 -0.18 -13.18
CA GLN A 30 -7.15 0.38 -12.11
C GLN A 30 -7.48 -0.72 -11.10
N LEU A 31 -7.25 -0.43 -9.82
CA LEU A 31 -7.44 -1.36 -8.72
C LEU A 31 -8.16 -0.67 -7.58
N GLU A 32 -9.10 -1.39 -6.98
CA GLU A 32 -9.68 -1.04 -5.69
C GLU A 32 -9.03 -1.93 -4.63
N VAL A 33 -8.54 -1.31 -3.55
CA VAL A 33 -7.91 -2.04 -2.45
C VAL A 33 -8.79 -1.89 -1.23
N GLU A 34 -9.28 -3.02 -0.74
CA GLU A 34 -9.93 -3.12 0.56
C GLU A 34 -8.88 -3.44 1.64
N CYS A 35 -8.60 -2.46 2.50
CA CYS A 35 -7.62 -2.60 3.58
C CYS A 35 -8.22 -2.11 4.90
N ASN A 36 -8.20 -2.96 5.93
CA ASN A 36 -8.69 -2.63 7.28
C ASN A 36 -7.57 -2.15 8.23
N ASN A 37 -6.32 -2.11 7.77
CA ASN A 37 -5.20 -1.59 8.53
C ASN A 37 -5.07 -0.09 8.30
N ALA A 38 -5.54 0.69 9.27
CA ALA A 38 -5.51 2.15 9.23
C ALA A 38 -4.09 2.71 9.01
N LEU A 39 -3.05 2.12 9.63
CA LEU A 39 -1.68 2.60 9.48
C LEU A 39 -1.16 2.38 8.04
N LEU A 40 -1.54 1.28 7.41
CA LEU A 40 -1.19 1.02 6.01
C LEU A 40 -1.92 1.98 5.06
N VAL A 41 -3.21 2.21 5.28
CA VAL A 41 -4.00 3.20 4.53
C VAL A 41 -3.38 4.60 4.64
N GLU A 42 -3.08 5.06 5.85
CA GLU A 42 -2.44 6.36 6.07
C GLU A 42 -1.08 6.46 5.38
N SER A 43 -0.28 5.40 5.44
CA SER A 43 1.05 5.36 4.79
C SER A 43 0.95 5.47 3.27
N LEU A 44 -0.05 4.81 2.66
CA LEU A 44 -0.30 4.88 1.22
C LEU A 44 -0.77 6.27 0.79
N LEU A 45 -1.67 6.88 1.56
CA LEU A 45 -2.17 8.24 1.30
C LEU A 45 -1.09 9.32 1.53
N ALA A 46 -0.22 9.12 2.51
CA ALA A 46 0.89 10.03 2.76
C ALA A 46 1.95 9.95 1.64
N GLY A 47 2.23 8.75 1.13
CA GLY A 47 3.14 8.55 0.00
C GLY A 47 2.63 9.20 -1.30
N SER A 48 1.33 9.15 -1.57
CA SER A 48 0.75 9.81 -2.76
C SER A 48 0.78 11.35 -2.66
N ALA A 49 0.74 11.91 -1.45
CA ALA A 49 0.86 13.35 -1.23
C ALA A 49 2.26 13.88 -1.59
N THR A 50 3.33 13.07 -1.44
CA THR A 50 4.69 13.45 -1.83
C THR A 50 4.93 13.46 -3.34
N ASP A 51 4.29 12.57 -4.10
CA ASP A 51 4.42 12.52 -5.56
C ASP A 51 3.57 13.60 -6.27
N SER A 52 2.53 14.11 -5.60
CA SER A 52 1.60 15.11 -6.15
C SER A 52 2.23 16.51 -6.31
N ASN A 53 3.37 16.79 -5.67
CA ASN A 53 4.13 18.04 -5.84
C ASN A 53 5.04 18.05 -7.08
N LEU A 54 5.14 16.94 -7.83
CA LEU A 54 5.87 16.94 -9.10
C LEU A 54 5.07 17.61 -10.24
N ALA A 55 3.78 17.89 -10.02
CA ALA A 55 2.92 18.58 -10.99
C ALA A 55 2.98 20.12 -10.91
N GLU A 56 3.73 20.69 -9.96
CA GLU A 56 3.85 22.15 -9.75
C GLU A 56 5.21 22.77 -10.14
N LEU A 57 6.05 22.08 -10.93
CA LEU A 57 7.34 22.60 -11.42
C LEU A 57 7.43 22.71 -12.94
#